data_AF-A0A420EIL0-F1
#
_entry.id   AF-A0A420EIL0-F1
#
_cell.length_a   1.000
_cell.length_b   1.000
_cell.length_c   1.000
_cell.angle_alpha   90.00
_cell.angle_beta   90.00
_cell.angle_gamma   90.00
#
_symmetry.space_group_name_H-M   'P 1'
#
loop_
_entity.id
_entity.type
_entity.pdbx_description
1 polymer ?
#
loop_
_entity_poly.entity_id
_entity_poly.type
_entity_poly.pdbx_seq_one_letter_code
_entity_poly.pdbx_strand_id
1 'polypeptide(L)'
;MLYHASIAAKDPENVSKVVAEIWGGEHFPFLPLQNGSWMAVASDDRNTALEVYPHNSIIDYEDPKVVVPNPAPSGTNRVETHLAIGTGLTADDIFAIGEREGWFAQRLRRKMGFDVVELWIENRVMLEILTEEMQSDYLETTTTPRWMAALEKWKEAKLG
;
A
#
# COMPACT_ATOMS: atom_id res chain seq x y z
N MET A 1 -11.11 5.69 -7.77
CA MET A 1 -10.60 4.81 -8.82
C MET A 1 -9.08 4.96 -8.84
N LEU A 2 -8.33 3.87 -8.67
CA LEU A 2 -6.86 3.87 -8.66
C LEU A 2 -6.38 2.82 -9.68
N TYR A 3 -5.52 3.22 -10.63
CA TYR A 3 -4.91 2.30 -11.59
C TYR A 3 -3.56 1.81 -11.09
N HIS A 4 -2.71 2.74 -10.66
CA HIS A 4 -1.46 2.36 -10.02
C HIS A 4 -1.09 3.36 -8.92
N ALA A 5 -0.22 2.90 -8.04
CA ALA A 5 0.52 3.72 -7.11
C ALA A 5 2.01 3.35 -7.20
N SER A 6 2.85 4.22 -6.65
CA SER A 6 4.29 4.02 -6.63
C SER A 6 4.81 4.14 -5.20
N ILE A 7 5.69 3.22 -4.79
CA ILE A 7 6.35 3.23 -3.48
C ILE A 7 7.86 3.04 -3.64
N ALA A 8 8.62 3.24 -2.57
CA ALA A 8 10.07 3.06 -2.55
C ALA A 8 10.51 1.96 -1.57
N ALA A 9 11.29 0.99 -2.05
CA ALA A 9 11.76 -0.17 -1.29
C ALA A 9 13.28 -0.36 -1.40
N LYS A 10 13.91 -0.93 -0.38
CA LYS A 10 15.33 -1.30 -0.38
C LYS A 10 15.58 -2.49 -1.30
N ASP A 11 14.64 -3.43 -1.37
CA ASP A 11 14.61 -4.56 -2.30
C ASP A 11 13.33 -4.51 -3.15
N PRO A 12 13.33 -3.73 -4.25
CA PRO A 12 12.15 -3.60 -5.10
C PRO A 12 11.66 -4.92 -5.70
N GLU A 13 12.56 -5.83 -6.02
CA GLU A 13 12.21 -7.14 -6.57
C GLU A 13 11.41 -7.94 -5.55
N ASN A 14 11.97 -8.13 -4.35
CA ASN A 14 11.31 -8.91 -3.31
C ASN A 14 9.96 -8.27 -2.91
N VAL A 15 9.91 -6.95 -2.76
CA VAL A 15 8.66 -6.25 -2.45
C VAL A 15 7.62 -6.45 -3.55
N SER A 16 7.98 -6.31 -4.82
CA SER A 16 7.04 -6.55 -5.93
C SER A 16 6.51 -7.97 -5.94
N LYS A 17 7.37 -8.96 -5.67
CA LYS A 17 7.01 -10.37 -5.59
C LYS A 17 6.00 -10.64 -4.47
N VAL A 18 6.24 -10.12 -3.27
CA VAL A 18 5.33 -10.30 -2.13
C VAL A 18 3.97 -9.62 -2.38
N VAL A 19 3.97 -8.43 -2.98
CA VAL A 19 2.70 -7.76 -3.34
C VAL A 19 1.93 -8.55 -4.40
N ALA A 20 2.62 -9.11 -5.39
CA ALA A 20 1.99 -10.00 -6.37
C ALA A 20 1.40 -11.27 -5.71
N GLU A 21 2.10 -11.89 -4.76
CA GLU A 21 1.57 -13.00 -3.95
C GLU A 21 0.29 -12.61 -3.20
N ILE A 22 0.29 -11.44 -2.55
CA ILE A 22 -0.90 -10.91 -1.85
C ILE A 22 -2.07 -10.70 -2.82
N TRP A 23 -1.82 -10.27 -4.04
CA TRP A 23 -2.88 -10.09 -5.04
C TRP A 23 -3.28 -11.37 -5.78
N GLY A 24 -2.48 -12.44 -5.71
CA GLY A 24 -2.61 -13.56 -6.64
C GLY A 24 -2.27 -13.15 -8.09
N GLY A 25 -1.44 -12.12 -8.25
CA GLY A 25 -1.04 -11.56 -9.53
C GLY A 25 0.40 -11.93 -9.92
N GLU A 26 1.01 -11.09 -10.74
CA GLU A 26 2.35 -11.31 -11.30
C GLU A 26 3.29 -10.12 -11.01
N HIS A 27 4.60 -10.36 -10.99
CA HIS A 27 5.60 -9.31 -10.82
C HIS A 27 6.64 -9.32 -11.94
N PHE A 28 7.11 -8.13 -12.32
CA PHE A 28 8.03 -7.94 -13.45
C PHE A 28 9.04 -6.83 -13.18
N PRO A 29 10.23 -6.89 -13.80
CA PRO A 29 11.11 -5.72 -13.88
C PRO A 29 10.38 -4.56 -14.55
N PHE A 30 10.52 -3.35 -14.02
CA PHE A 30 9.92 -2.16 -14.63
C PHE A 30 10.75 -1.70 -15.83
N LEU A 31 10.43 -2.28 -16.98
CA LEU A 31 11.17 -2.12 -18.23
C LEU A 31 11.36 -0.67 -18.72
N PRO A 32 10.45 0.29 -18.50
CA PRO A 32 10.64 1.65 -18.99
C PRO A 32 11.86 2.38 -18.42
N LEU A 33 12.31 2.03 -17.21
CA LEU A 33 13.42 2.73 -16.54
C LEU A 33 14.70 1.90 -16.42
N GLN A 34 14.60 0.56 -16.38
CA GLN A 34 15.74 -0.37 -16.23
C GLN A 34 16.73 0.02 -15.12
N ASN A 35 16.24 0.64 -14.04
CA ASN A 35 17.03 1.25 -12.96
C ASN A 35 16.97 0.45 -11.66
N GLY A 36 16.57 -0.83 -11.73
CA GLY A 36 16.29 -1.66 -10.55
C GLY A 36 14.87 -1.48 -9.98
N SER A 37 14.00 -0.72 -10.65
CA SER A 37 12.56 -0.70 -10.35
C SER A 37 11.87 -1.99 -10.80
N TRP A 38 10.84 -2.37 -10.05
CA TRP A 38 9.98 -3.52 -10.31
C TRP A 38 8.51 -3.12 -10.20
N MET A 39 7.62 -3.99 -10.66
CA MET A 39 6.19 -3.77 -10.53
C MET A 39 5.45 -5.06 -10.20
N ALA A 40 4.38 -4.95 -9.41
CA ALA A 40 3.37 -5.98 -9.23
C ALA A 40 2.11 -5.60 -10.01
N VAL A 41 1.46 -6.57 -10.65
CA VAL A 41 0.22 -6.38 -11.41
C VAL A 41 -0.81 -7.38 -10.91
N ALA A 42 -1.97 -6.90 -10.46
CA ALA A 42 -3.05 -7.71 -9.91
C ALA A 42 -3.85 -8.47 -10.98
N SER A 43 -3.81 -8.02 -12.24
CA SER A 43 -4.61 -8.58 -13.35
C SER A 43 -6.13 -8.59 -13.07
N ASP A 44 -6.61 -7.64 -12.27
CA ASP A 44 -8.03 -7.38 -12.03
C ASP A 44 -8.68 -6.64 -13.21
N ASP A 45 -9.95 -6.23 -13.07
CA ASP A 45 -10.68 -5.49 -14.09
C ASP A 45 -10.07 -4.11 -14.43
N ARG A 46 -9.07 -3.66 -13.67
CA ARG A 46 -8.36 -2.39 -13.85
C ARG A 46 -6.91 -2.57 -14.25
N ASN A 47 -6.40 -3.79 -14.23
CA ASN A 47 -4.97 -4.10 -14.23
C ASN A 47 -4.24 -3.27 -13.16
N THR A 48 -4.77 -3.23 -11.93
CA THR A 48 -4.19 -2.48 -10.84
C THR A 48 -2.73 -2.89 -10.64
N ALA A 49 -1.85 -1.88 -10.52
CA ALA A 49 -0.42 -2.09 -10.41
C ALA A 49 0.21 -1.33 -9.24
N LEU A 50 1.29 -1.88 -8.70
CA LEU A 50 2.17 -1.19 -7.77
C LEU A 50 3.56 -1.11 -8.38
N GLU A 51 4.03 0.09 -8.65
CA GLU A 51 5.41 0.33 -9.04
C GLU A 51 6.28 0.46 -7.78
N VAL A 52 7.40 -0.24 -7.77
CA VAL A 52 8.32 -0.27 -6.64
C VAL A 52 9.67 0.24 -7.12
N TYR A 53 10.04 1.42 -6.63
CA TYR A 53 11.29 2.09 -6.96
C TYR A 53 12.36 1.78 -5.92
N PRO A 54 13.65 1.79 -6.29
CA PRO A 54 14.73 1.75 -5.33
C PRO A 54 14.58 2.84 -4.26
N HIS A 55 14.87 2.48 -3.01
CA HIS A 55 14.80 3.43 -1.92
C HIS A 55 15.75 4.60 -2.18
N ASN A 56 15.29 5.81 -1.85
CA ASN A 56 15.95 7.08 -2.12
C ASN A 56 15.92 7.47 -3.61
N SER A 57 15.09 6.89 -4.47
CA SER A 57 14.85 7.46 -5.80
C SER A 57 14.13 8.82 -5.77
N ILE A 58 14.48 9.72 -6.67
CA ILE A 58 13.83 11.01 -6.95
C ILE A 58 13.24 10.95 -8.35
N ILE A 59 11.96 11.31 -8.48
CA ILE A 59 11.33 11.67 -9.75
C ILE A 59 11.32 13.20 -9.80
N ASP A 60 11.99 13.79 -10.78
CA ASP A 60 12.03 15.25 -10.96
C ASP A 60 10.75 15.72 -11.68
N TYR A 61 10.12 16.79 -11.21
CA TYR A 61 8.97 17.36 -11.94
C TYR A 61 9.39 18.04 -13.24
N GLU A 62 10.67 18.43 -13.38
CA GLU A 62 11.24 19.03 -14.60
C GLU A 62 11.54 17.97 -15.67
N ASP A 63 11.91 16.76 -15.24
CA ASP A 63 12.03 15.59 -16.12
C ASP A 63 11.50 14.31 -15.44
N PRO A 64 10.19 14.08 -15.45
CA PRO A 64 9.55 12.98 -14.72
C PRO A 64 9.84 11.61 -15.33
N LYS A 65 10.54 11.56 -16.47
CA LYS A 65 10.97 10.32 -17.12
C LYS A 65 12.28 9.78 -16.54
N VAL A 66 12.96 10.60 -15.74
CA VAL A 66 14.26 10.25 -15.15
C VAL A 66 14.07 10.04 -13.66
N VAL A 67 14.55 8.89 -13.19
CA VAL A 67 14.55 8.54 -11.78
C VAL A 67 15.98 8.38 -11.31
N VAL A 68 16.42 9.28 -10.44
CA VAL A 68 17.82 9.34 -9.95
C VAL A 68 17.92 9.01 -8.46
N PRO A 69 19.04 8.45 -7.98
CA PRO A 69 19.27 8.32 -6.55
C PRO A 69 19.36 9.68 -5.84
N ASN A 70 18.76 9.79 -4.66
CA ASN A 70 18.79 10.94 -3.78
C ASN A 70 20.13 10.93 -3.02
N PRO A 71 20.94 12.00 -3.14
CA PRO A 71 22.23 12.10 -2.46
C PRO A 71 22.12 12.29 -0.93
N ALA A 72 20.92 12.59 -0.40
CA ALA A 72 20.69 12.79 1.04
C ALA A 72 19.57 11.84 1.54
N PRO A 73 19.90 10.69 2.14
CA PRO A 73 18.88 9.75 2.62
C PRO A 73 18.06 10.39 3.75
N SER A 74 16.74 10.17 3.75
CA SER A 74 15.88 10.66 4.84
C SER A 74 16.24 9.96 6.15
N GLY A 75 16.30 10.70 7.25
CA GLY A 75 16.68 10.18 8.57
C GLY A 75 15.64 9.25 9.21
N THR A 76 14.41 9.20 8.69
CA THR A 76 13.35 8.33 9.20
C THR A 76 13.02 7.23 8.19
N ASN A 77 13.24 5.98 8.59
CA ASN A 77 12.91 4.82 7.77
C ASN A 77 11.40 4.67 7.51
N ARG A 78 10.52 5.27 8.32
CA ARG A 78 9.06 5.18 8.20
C ARG A 78 8.52 6.37 7.42
N VAL A 79 7.50 6.13 6.60
CA VAL A 79 6.84 7.15 5.77
C VAL A 79 5.34 7.20 6.07
N GLU A 80 4.72 8.36 5.89
CA GLU A 80 3.28 8.57 6.04
C GLU A 80 2.48 8.01 4.88
N THR A 81 3.09 7.87 3.69
CA THR A 81 2.45 7.24 2.54
C THR A 81 2.19 5.76 2.80
N HIS A 82 0.94 5.35 2.66
CA HIS A 82 0.48 3.97 2.82
C HIS A 82 -0.66 3.70 1.85
N LEU A 83 -0.96 2.41 1.64
CA LEU A 83 -1.97 1.97 0.68
C LEU A 83 -2.92 0.97 1.36
N ALA A 84 -4.20 1.09 1.06
CA ALA A 84 -5.18 0.06 1.36
C ALA A 84 -5.40 -0.82 0.12
N ILE A 85 -5.23 -2.13 0.27
CA ILE A 85 -5.32 -3.11 -0.81
C ILE A 85 -6.20 -4.30 -0.42
N GLY A 86 -6.94 -4.83 -1.38
CA GLY A 86 -7.68 -6.08 -1.21
C GLY A 86 -6.82 -7.31 -1.48
N THR A 87 -7.22 -8.45 -0.92
CA THR A 87 -6.63 -9.76 -1.19
C THR A 87 -7.69 -10.87 -1.08
N GLY A 88 -7.47 -11.98 -1.80
CA GLY A 88 -8.19 -13.23 -1.58
C GLY A 88 -7.58 -14.12 -0.50
N LEU A 89 -6.44 -13.73 0.08
CA LEU A 89 -5.77 -14.46 1.17
C LEU A 89 -6.51 -14.29 2.51
N THR A 90 -6.24 -15.19 3.44
CA THR A 90 -6.73 -15.08 4.83
C THR A 90 -5.80 -14.17 5.66
N ALA A 91 -6.26 -13.78 6.85
CA ALA A 91 -5.42 -13.03 7.79
C ALA A 91 -4.17 -13.82 8.21
N ASP A 92 -4.31 -15.14 8.41
CA ASP A 92 -3.21 -16.02 8.82
C ASP A 92 -2.14 -16.12 7.72
N ASP A 93 -2.54 -16.17 6.45
CA ASP A 93 -1.62 -16.14 5.31
C ASP A 93 -0.80 -14.84 5.30
N ILE A 94 -1.45 -13.69 5.55
CA ILE A 94 -0.78 -12.38 5.61
C ILE A 94 0.22 -12.34 6.77
N PHE A 95 -0.13 -12.90 7.94
CA PHE A 95 0.79 -13.00 9.07
C PHE A 95 1.99 -13.91 8.77
N ALA A 96 1.76 -15.03 8.09
CA ALA A 96 2.83 -15.93 7.66
C ALA A 96 3.78 -15.26 6.65
N ILE A 97 3.27 -14.43 5.74
CA ILE A 97 4.08 -13.58 4.86
C ILE A 97 4.94 -12.62 5.70
N GLY A 98 4.33 -11.90 6.66
CA GLY A 98 5.05 -10.99 7.54
C GLY A 98 6.19 -11.68 8.30
N GLU A 99 5.93 -12.84 8.88
CA GLU A 99 6.95 -13.64 9.58
C GLU A 99 8.07 -14.09 8.64
N ARG A 100 7.73 -14.60 7.45
CA ARG A 100 8.69 -15.05 6.44
C ARG A 100 9.64 -13.95 5.99
N GLU A 101 9.10 -12.75 5.76
CA GLU A 101 9.89 -11.60 5.28
C GLU A 101 10.58 -10.83 6.42
N GLY A 102 10.31 -11.16 7.68
CA GLY A 102 10.77 -10.39 8.84
C GLY A 102 10.14 -8.98 8.91
N TRP A 103 8.92 -8.83 8.39
CA TRP A 103 8.15 -7.60 8.36
C TRP A 103 7.11 -7.59 9.47
N PHE A 104 6.97 -6.44 10.15
CA PHE A 104 6.00 -6.29 11.21
C PHE A 104 4.56 -6.35 10.66
N ALA A 105 3.73 -7.19 11.28
CA ALA A 105 2.31 -7.32 10.92
C ALA A 105 1.42 -7.27 12.16
N GLN A 106 0.25 -6.63 12.05
CA GLN A 106 -0.77 -6.59 13.11
C GLN A 106 -2.18 -6.43 12.55
N ARG A 107 -3.18 -7.00 13.22
CA ARG A 107 -4.60 -6.74 12.91
C ARG A 107 -5.11 -5.55 13.72
N LEU A 108 -5.84 -4.64 13.09
CA LEU A 108 -6.42 -3.46 13.74
C LEU A 108 -7.83 -3.15 13.26
N ARG A 109 -8.72 -2.84 14.22
CA ARG A 109 -10.05 -2.27 13.95
C ARG A 109 -9.91 -0.78 13.69
N ARG A 110 -10.31 -0.32 12.50
CA ARG A 110 -10.43 1.10 12.19
C ARG A 110 -11.65 1.69 12.88
N LYS A 111 -11.56 2.96 13.29
CA LYS A 111 -12.66 3.68 13.96
C LYS A 111 -13.95 3.70 13.14
N MET A 112 -13.84 3.55 11.82
CA MET A 112 -15.00 3.51 10.94
C MET A 112 -15.79 2.22 10.99
N GLY A 113 -15.25 1.19 11.65
CA GLY A 113 -15.93 -0.08 11.87
C GLY A 113 -15.59 -1.14 10.82
N PHE A 114 -14.35 -1.16 10.34
CA PHE A 114 -13.81 -2.27 9.53
C PHE A 114 -12.43 -2.68 10.07
N ASP A 115 -12.03 -3.92 9.83
CA ASP A 115 -10.70 -4.42 10.19
C ASP A 115 -9.74 -4.33 9.02
N VAL A 116 -8.44 -4.26 9.32
CA VAL A 116 -7.35 -4.46 8.36
C VAL A 116 -6.25 -5.30 9.02
N VAL A 117 -5.44 -5.97 8.20
CA VAL A 117 -4.11 -6.42 8.62
C VAL A 117 -3.10 -5.40 8.10
N GLU A 118 -2.44 -4.68 9.01
CA GLU A 118 -1.30 -3.85 8.65
C GLU A 118 -0.08 -4.75 8.43
N LEU A 119 0.53 -4.66 7.25
CA LEU A 119 1.84 -5.24 6.95
C LEU A 119 2.81 -4.11 6.65
N TRP A 120 3.89 -4.02 7.42
CA TRP A 120 4.90 -2.98 7.29
C TRP A 120 6.05 -3.49 6.42
N ILE A 121 5.94 -3.27 5.11
CA ILE A 121 6.93 -3.63 4.10
C ILE A 121 8.29 -3.06 4.49
N GLU A 122 9.27 -3.95 4.65
CA GLU A 122 10.63 -3.65 5.13
C GLU A 122 10.69 -2.89 6.47
N ASN A 123 9.61 -2.94 7.26
CA ASN A 123 9.38 -2.14 8.46
C ASN A 123 9.37 -0.62 8.18
N ARG A 124 8.91 -0.22 6.99
CA ARG A 124 8.94 1.17 6.47
C ARG A 124 7.61 1.67 5.94
N VAL A 125 7.06 0.99 4.93
CA VAL A 125 5.83 1.38 4.22
C VAL A 125 4.69 0.49 4.70
N MET A 126 3.57 1.08 5.11
CA MET A 126 2.41 0.32 5.57
C MET A 126 1.51 -0.05 4.39
N LEU A 127 1.12 -1.32 4.31
CA LEU A 127 -0.04 -1.78 3.55
C LEU A 127 -1.14 -2.14 4.53
N GLU A 128 -2.32 -1.53 4.38
CA GLU A 128 -3.56 -2.01 5.00
C GLU A 128 -4.13 -3.09 4.09
N ILE A 129 -4.02 -4.36 4.47
CA ILE A 129 -4.47 -5.50 3.66
C ILE A 129 -5.84 -5.94 4.16
N LEU A 130 -6.81 -5.95 3.25
CA LEU A 130 -8.20 -6.30 3.51
C LEU A 130 -8.52 -7.67 2.91
N THR A 131 -8.80 -8.65 3.76
CA THR A 131 -9.43 -9.92 3.37
C THR A 131 -10.85 -9.69 2.81
N GLU A 132 -11.47 -10.69 2.18
CA GLU A 132 -12.83 -10.54 1.62
C GLU A 132 -13.86 -10.05 2.65
N GLU A 133 -13.83 -10.57 3.88
CA GLU A 133 -14.70 -10.11 4.98
C GLU A 133 -14.44 -8.64 5.31
N MET A 134 -13.16 -8.25 5.44
CA MET A 134 -12.75 -6.87 5.72
C MET A 134 -13.12 -5.91 4.59
N GLN A 135 -13.07 -6.36 3.33
CA GLN A 135 -13.50 -5.59 2.17
C GLN A 135 -15.01 -5.33 2.22
N SER A 136 -15.82 -6.32 2.61
CA SER A 136 -17.26 -6.14 2.80
C SER A 136 -17.53 -5.07 3.87
N ASP A 137 -16.91 -5.20 5.04
CA ASP A 137 -16.99 -4.20 6.12
C ASP A 137 -16.58 -2.80 5.63
N TYR A 138 -15.49 -2.71 4.86
CA TYR A 138 -14.99 -1.44 4.32
C TYR A 138 -16.01 -0.77 3.40
N LEU A 139 -16.62 -1.53 2.48
CA LEU A 139 -17.60 -1.01 1.53
C LEU A 139 -18.88 -0.52 2.22
N GLU A 140 -19.31 -1.18 3.29
CA GLU A 140 -20.47 -0.78 4.08
C GLU A 140 -20.19 0.49 4.91
N THR A 141 -18.97 0.61 5.43
CA THR A 141 -18.64 1.64 6.42
C THR A 141 -17.98 2.89 5.85
N THR A 142 -17.32 2.79 4.70
CA THR A 142 -16.56 3.87 4.06
C THR A 142 -17.36 4.51 2.93
N THR A 143 -18.58 4.93 3.25
CA THR A 143 -19.49 5.56 2.28
C THR A 143 -19.52 7.08 2.44
N THR A 144 -19.73 7.80 1.33
CA THR A 144 -19.87 9.27 1.37
C THR A 144 -20.92 9.74 2.38
N PRO A 145 -22.14 9.15 2.47
CA PRO A 145 -23.12 9.56 3.48
C PRO A 145 -22.61 9.40 4.92
N ARG A 146 -21.87 8.33 5.23
CA ARG A 146 -21.29 8.12 6.58
C ARG A 146 -20.22 9.16 6.89
N TRP A 147 -19.36 9.48 5.93
CA TRP A 147 -18.35 10.54 6.09
C TRP A 147 -18.99 11.91 6.28
N MET A 148 -20.02 12.25 5.51
CA MET A 148 -20.75 13.51 5.66
C MET A 148 -21.41 13.60 7.04
N ALA A 149 -22.05 12.52 7.52
CA ALA A 149 -22.63 12.49 8.86
C ALA A 149 -21.57 12.65 9.97
N ALA A 150 -20.39 12.05 9.81
CA ALA A 150 -19.28 12.21 10.74
C ALA A 150 -18.74 13.64 10.76
N LEU A 151 -18.66 14.28 9.58
CA LEU A 151 -18.25 15.68 9.45
C LEU A 151 -19.22 16.64 10.16
N GLU A 152 -20.53 16.44 10.00
CA GLU A 152 -21.52 17.28 10.68
C GLU A 152 -21.45 17.15 12.20
N LYS A 153 -21.36 15.91 12.71
CA LYS A 153 -21.14 15.68 14.16
C LYS A 153 -19.87 16.35 14.68
N TRP A 154 -18.79 16.32 13.89
CA TRP A 154 -17.54 16.98 14.25
C TRP A 154 -17.69 18.51 14.31
N LYS A 155 -18.42 19.11 13.36
CA LYS A 155 -18.72 20.55 13.36
C LYS A 155 -19.54 20.95 14.58
N GLU A 156 -20.59 20.20 14.90
CA GLU A 156 -21.44 20.41 16.07
C GLU A 156 -20.61 20.40 17.37
N ALA A 157 -19.71 19.41 17.52
CA ALA A 157 -18.86 19.28 18.71
C ALA A 157 -17.73 20.32 18.83
N LYS A 158 -17.42 21.07 17.76
CA LYS A 158 -16.37 22.11 17.75
C LYS A 158 -16.92 23.52 17.81
N LEU A 159 -18.18 23.73 17.44
CA LEU A 159 -18.82 25.04 17.34
C LEU A 159 -19.91 25.26 18.40
N GLY A 160 -20.35 24.22 19.09
CA GLY A 160 -21.19 24.29 20.30
C GLY A 160 -20.36 24.18 21.57
#